data_AF-A0A969H9I5-F1
#
_entry.id   AF-A0A969H9I5-F1
#
_cell.length_a   1.000
_cell.length_b   1.000
_cell.length_c   1.000
_cell.angle_alpha   90.00
_cell.angle_beta   90.00
_cell.angle_gamma   90.00
#
_symmetry.space_group_name_H-M   'P 1'
#
loop_
_entity.id
_entity.type
_entity.pdbx_description
1 polymer ?
#
loop_
_entity_poly.entity_id
_entity_poly.type
_entity_poly.pdbx_seq_one_letter_code
_entity_poly.pdbx_strand_id
1 'polypeptide(L)' 'MDIEDIKTRIHSNQYGYSLHADIERKADELTLAQVEEALLAGTIIEEESDAEN' A
#
# COMPACT_ATOMS: atom_id res chain seq x y z
N MET A 1 12.17 9.22 -8.96
CA MET A 1 11.78 8.96 -7.56
C MET A 1 12.41 7.66 -7.21
N ASP A 2 13.29 7.66 -6.21
CA ASP A 2 13.90 6.43 -5.71
C ASP A 2 13.11 5.87 -4.51
N ILE A 3 13.50 4.70 -4.02
CA ILE A 3 12.80 4.06 -2.89
C ILE A 3 12.94 4.85 -1.59
N GLU A 4 14.03 5.59 -1.41
CA GLU A 4 14.29 6.39 -0.22
C GLU A 4 13.44 7.68 -0.22
N ASP A 5 13.20 8.27 -1.40
CA ASP A 5 12.23 9.35 -1.62
C ASP A 5 10.81 8.90 -1.24
N ILE A 6 10.42 7.67 -1.62
CA ILE A 6 9.10 7.12 -1.32
C ILE A 6 8.93 6.95 0.19
N LYS A 7 9.90 6.30 0.86
CA LYS A 7 9.89 6.12 2.32
C LYS A 7 9.84 7.47 3.05
N THR A 8 10.62 8.45 2.59
CA THR A 8 10.62 9.81 3.17
C THR A 8 9.25 10.48 3.07
N ARG A 9 8.58 10.33 1.92
CA ARG A 9 7.22 10.86 1.71
C ARG A 9 6.19 10.18 2.60
N ILE A 10 6.28 8.86 2.78
CA ILE A 10 5.43 8.10 3.70
C ILE A 10 5.60 8.61 5.14
N HIS A 11 6.84 8.69 5.62
CA HIS A 11 7.12 9.21 6.98
C HIS A 11 6.69 10.66 7.19
N SER A 12 6.63 11.46 6.12
CA SER A 12 6.22 12.87 6.18
C SER A 12 4.72 13.07 5.90
N ASN A 13 3.93 12.01 5.71
CA ASN A 13 2.54 12.07 5.25
C ASN A 13 2.36 12.89 3.95
N GLN A 14 3.36 12.86 3.06
CA GLN A 14 3.40 13.59 1.79
C GLN A 14 3.02 12.68 0.60
N TYR A 15 1.86 12.07 0.70
CA TYR A 15 1.29 11.21 -0.33
C TYR A 15 -0.24 11.33 -0.31
N GLY A 16 -0.90 10.81 -1.34
CA GLY A 16 -2.36 10.73 -1.40
C GLY A 16 -2.79 9.36 -1.93
N TYR A 17 -4.00 8.96 -1.57
CA TYR A 17 -4.63 7.75 -2.09
C TYR A 17 -5.61 8.09 -3.21
N SER A 18 -5.60 7.25 -4.25
CA SER A 18 -6.70 7.24 -5.21
C SER A 18 -7.93 6.60 -4.56
N LEU A 19 -9.12 6.92 -5.09
CA LEU A 19 -10.34 6.24 -4.67
C LEU A 19 -10.26 4.73 -4.89
N HIS A 20 -9.58 4.29 -5.95
CA HIS A 20 -9.39 2.88 -6.28
C HIS A 20 -8.59 2.16 -5.19
N ALA A 21 -7.44 2.71 -4.78
CA ALA A 21 -6.61 2.16 -3.72
C ALA A 21 -7.35 2.11 -2.36
N ASP A 22 -8.24 3.06 -2.10
CA ASP A 22 -9.08 3.04 -0.88
C ASP A 22 -10.15 1.94 -0.91
N ILE A 23 -10.66 1.59 -2.09
CA ILE A 23 -11.61 0.48 -2.27
C ILE A 23 -10.88 -0.87 -2.11
N GLU A 24 -9.74 -1.05 -2.76
CA GLU A 24 -8.96 -2.29 -2.74
C GLU A 24 -8.48 -2.64 -1.33
N ARG A 25 -7.81 -1.71 -0.64
CA ARG A 25 -7.36 -1.96 0.74
C ARG A 25 -8.51 -2.35 1.67
N LYS A 26 -9.72 -1.82 1.44
CA LYS A 26 -10.89 -2.13 2.27
C LYS A 26 -11.46 -3.51 1.93
N ALA A 27 -11.41 -3.92 0.67
CA ALA A 27 -11.77 -5.26 0.25
C ALA A 27 -10.84 -6.30 0.91
N ASP A 28 -9.56 -5.96 1.04
CA ASP A 28 -8.53 -6.80 1.68
C ASP A 28 -8.43 -6.62 3.20
N GLU A 29 -9.37 -5.88 3.82
CA GLU A 29 -9.40 -5.58 5.26
C GLU A 29 -8.11 -4.90 5.81
N LEU A 30 -7.38 -4.19 4.95
CA LEU A 30 -6.14 -3.49 5.25
C LEU A 30 -6.39 -2.06 5.78
N THR A 31 -5.74 -1.76 6.90
CA THR A 31 -5.60 -0.39 7.41
C THR A 31 -4.52 0.37 6.63
N LEU A 32 -4.62 1.70 6.64
CA LEU A 32 -3.59 2.55 6.05
C LEU A 32 -2.19 2.28 6.65
N ALA A 33 -2.12 2.05 7.96
CA ALA A 33 -0.86 1.76 8.64
C ALA A 33 -0.21 0.47 8.14
N GLN A 34 -0.98 -0.57 7.82
CA GLN A 34 -0.45 -1.82 7.26
C GLN A 34 0.09 -1.62 5.84
N VAL A 35 -0.59 -0.80 5.03
CA VAL A 35 -0.11 -0.44 3.68
C VAL A 35 1.20 0.35 3.77
N GLU A 36 1.29 1.32 4.69
CA GLU A 36 2.53 2.06 4.94
C GLU A 36 3.66 1.15 5.41
N GLU A 37 3.40 0.24 6.35
CA GLU A 37 4.40 -0.71 6.84
C GLU A 37 4.93 -1.61 5.73
N ALA A 38 4.05 -2.12 4.85
CA ALA A 38 4.44 -2.92 3.70
C ALA A 38 5.32 -2.14 2.72
N LEU A 39 4.97 -0.88 2.42
CA LEU A 39 5.77 0.00 1.57
C LEU A 39 7.15 0.31 2.16
N LEU A 40 7.24 0.49 3.47
CA LEU A 40 8.49 0.73 4.18
C LEU A 40 9.37 -0.53 4.24
N ALA A 41 8.76 -1.69 4.43
CA ALA A 41 9.44 -2.99 4.48
C ALA A 41 9.81 -3.54 3.10
N GLY A 42 9.17 -3.07 2.03
CA GLY A 42 9.29 -3.64 0.69
C GLY A 42 8.59 -4.99 0.55
N THR A 43 7.51 -5.20 1.29
CA THR A 43 6.73 -6.44 1.33
C THR A 43 5.51 -6.34 0.41
N ILE A 44 5.20 -7.42 -0.30
CA ILE A 44 3.96 -7.56 -1.07
C ILE A 44 2.88 -8.11 -0.12
N ILE A 45 1.78 -7.38 0.04
CA ILE A 45 0.64 -7.75 0.90
C ILE A 45 -0.65 -8.00 0.10
N GLU A 46 -0.62 -7.74 -1.20
CA GLU A 46 -1.71 -8.06 -2.10
C GLU A 46 -1.73 -9.57 -2.30
N GLU A 47 -2.85 -10.21 -1.96
CA GLU A 47 -3.06 -11.60 -2.33
C GLU A 47 -3.55 -11.62 -3.77
N GLU A 48 -2.66 -11.99 -4.72
CA GLU A 48 -3.09 -12.47 -6.03
C GLU A 48 -3.88 -13.76 -5.79
N SER A 49 -5.18 -13.61 -5.52
CA SER A 49 -6.12 -14.70 -5.66
C SER A 49 -6.27 -14.97 -7.16
N ASP A 50 -5.35 -15.75 -7.70
CA ASP A 50 -5.55 -16.50 -8.95
C ASP A 50 -6.68 -17.51 -8.71
N ALA A 51 -7.91 -17.01 -8.62
CA ALA A 51 -9.11 -17.79 -8.80
C ALA A 51 -9.51 -17.72 -10.29
N GLU A 52 -8.61 -18.13 -11.18
CA GLU A 52 -9.03 -18.78 -12.42
C GLU A 52 -9.50 -20.21 -12.05
N ASN A 53 -10.80 -20.38 -11.86
CA ASN A 53 -11.47 -21.68 -11.92
C ASN A 53 -12.81 -21.55 -12.65
#